data_AF-A0A1Y1V163-F1
#
_entry.id   AF-A0A1Y1V163-F1
#
_cell.length_a   1.000
_cell.length_b   1.000
_cell.length_c   1.000
_cell.angle_alpha   90.00
_cell.angle_beta   90.00
_cell.angle_gamma   90.00
#
_symmetry.space_group_name_H-M   'P 1'
#
loop_
_entity.id
_entity.type
_entity.pdbx_description
1 polymer ?
#
loop_
_entity_poly.entity_id
_entity_poly.type
_entity_poly.pdbx_seq_one_letter_code
_entity_poly.pdbx_strand_id
1 'polypeptide(L)'
;MGIEFNKAHAIIGVNIYFIVLMFHELYSNWKEIPDVIPSHYNIKGEADRQSSKNVLFVVPSFAVFLFVLVVSVCKRPNSWNLPIEVTEKSRTVVFENTRFYMFLVLTIFISYLRLVNASLMRSKPLNIRSILSCLGFIIIISIFFFPYIKQVAKDAENEKPVKDKKVKQKEKKKEREAATASNRRVNNKKKRN
;
A
#
# COMPACT_ATOMS: atom_id res chain seq x y z
N MET A 1 -15.08 -15.96 12.64
CA MET A 1 -14.19 -14.78 12.80
C MET A 1 -13.92 -14.23 11.41
N GLY A 2 -14.68 -13.22 10.99
CA GLY A 2 -14.54 -12.65 9.64
C GLY A 2 -13.24 -11.85 9.56
N ILE A 3 -12.30 -12.30 8.74
CA ILE A 3 -11.11 -11.52 8.43
C ILE A 3 -11.57 -10.43 7.46
N GLU A 4 -11.87 -9.24 7.97
CA GLU A 4 -12.15 -8.07 7.14
C GLU A 4 -10.93 -7.82 6.23
N PHE A 5 -11.13 -7.89 4.91
CA PHE A 5 -10.05 -7.69 3.93
C PHE A 5 -9.56 -6.23 4.01
N ASN A 6 -8.44 -6.02 4.69
CA ASN A 6 -7.80 -4.73 4.76
C ASN A 6 -6.78 -4.60 3.61
N LYS A 7 -7.00 -3.62 2.73
CA LYS A 7 -6.16 -3.33 1.56
C LYS A 7 -4.67 -3.16 1.92
N ALA A 8 -4.36 -2.66 3.12
CA ALA A 8 -2.98 -2.54 3.61
C ALA A 8 -2.32 -3.90 3.91
N HIS A 9 -3.09 -4.89 4.40
CA HIS A 9 -2.56 -6.24 4.62
C HIS A 9 -2.36 -6.97 3.28
N ALA A 10 -3.26 -6.75 2.32
CA ALA A 10 -3.14 -7.31 0.98
C ALA A 10 -1.86 -6.83 0.28
N ILE A 11 -1.57 -5.52 0.29
CA ILE A 11 -0.36 -4.98 -0.36
C ILE A 11 0.93 -5.48 0.32
N ILE A 12 0.93 -5.61 1.64
CA ILE A 12 2.04 -6.22 2.39
C ILE A 12 2.24 -7.67 1.93
N GLY A 13 1.15 -8.44 1.82
CA GLY A 13 1.18 -9.82 1.32
C GLY A 13 1.76 -9.93 -0.09
N VAL A 14 1.44 -9.00 -1.00
CA VAL A 14 2.01 -8.96 -2.35
C VAL A 14 3.54 -8.75 -2.34
N ASN A 15 4.04 -7.85 -1.47
CA ASN A 15 5.49 -7.65 -1.33
C ASN A 15 6.18 -8.91 -0.82
N ILE A 16 5.63 -9.55 0.21
CA ILE A 16 6.15 -10.81 0.75
C ILE A 16 6.13 -11.89 -0.34
N TYR A 17 5.04 -12.00 -1.09
CA TYR A 17 4.91 -12.94 -2.19
C TYR A 17 6.02 -12.74 -3.24
N PHE A 18 6.27 -11.51 -3.69
CA PHE A 18 7.37 -11.25 -4.64
C PHE A 18 8.75 -11.59 -4.08
N ILE A 19 9.00 -11.31 -2.81
CA ILE A 19 10.26 -11.67 -2.14
C ILE A 19 10.43 -13.19 -2.09
N VAL A 20 9.41 -13.91 -1.63
CA VAL A 20 9.43 -15.39 -1.57
C VAL A 20 9.61 -15.96 -2.98
N LEU A 21 8.92 -15.39 -3.98
CA LEU A 21 9.02 -15.82 -5.37
C LEU A 21 10.44 -15.64 -5.92
N MET A 22 11.14 -14.54 -5.61
CA MET A 22 12.54 -14.35 -6.03
C MET A 22 13.47 -15.42 -5.46
N PHE A 23 13.33 -15.74 -4.16
CA PHE A 23 14.12 -16.82 -3.55
C PHE A 23 13.74 -18.18 -4.14
N HIS A 24 12.45 -18.46 -4.29
CA HIS A 24 11.96 -19.71 -4.87
C HIS A 24 12.50 -19.93 -6.28
N GLU A 25 12.42 -18.92 -7.15
CA GLU A 25 13.00 -18.96 -8.50
C GLU A 25 14.51 -19.22 -8.46
N LEU A 26 15.24 -18.53 -7.59
CA LEU A 26 16.69 -18.70 -7.46
C LEU A 26 17.08 -20.11 -7.01
N TYR A 27 16.43 -20.64 -5.97
CA TYR A 27 16.72 -21.99 -5.47
C TYR A 27 16.31 -23.09 -6.46
N SER A 28 15.17 -22.92 -7.14
CA SER A 28 14.67 -23.90 -8.11
C SER A 28 15.58 -24.07 -9.32
N ASN A 29 16.22 -22.98 -9.76
CA ASN A 29 17.10 -22.99 -10.94
C ASN A 29 18.60 -23.02 -10.58
N TRP A 30 18.96 -23.13 -9.30
CA TRP A 30 20.34 -22.93 -8.83
C TRP A 30 21.38 -23.81 -9.54
N LYS A 31 21.02 -25.06 -9.85
CA LYS A 31 21.90 -26.04 -10.51
C LYS A 31 22.12 -25.72 -11.99
N GLU A 32 21.17 -25.04 -12.63
CA GLU A 32 21.21 -24.71 -14.07
C GLU A 32 21.97 -23.41 -14.32
N ILE A 33 22.16 -22.59 -13.29
CA ILE A 33 22.86 -21.31 -13.38
C ILE A 33 24.38 -21.57 -13.39
N PRO A 34 25.11 -21.08 -14.42
CA PRO A 34 26.57 -21.18 -14.50
C PRO A 34 27.25 -20.52 -13.30
N ASP A 35 28.40 -21.03 -12.87
CA ASP A 35 29.13 -20.48 -11.70
C ASP A 35 29.57 -19.03 -11.89
N VAL A 36 29.75 -18.61 -13.15
CA VAL A 36 30.06 -17.24 -13.55
C VAL A 36 28.96 -16.74 -14.48
N ILE A 37 28.39 -15.58 -14.15
CA ILE A 37 27.33 -14.92 -14.91
C ILE A 37 27.72 -13.49 -15.28
N PRO A 38 27.18 -12.93 -16.38
CA PRO A 38 27.23 -11.48 -16.61
C PRO A 38 26.57 -10.72 -15.46
N SER A 39 27.29 -9.77 -14.88
CA SER A 39 26.81 -8.95 -13.76
C SER A 39 26.58 -7.49 -14.13
N HIS A 40 27.16 -7.04 -15.25
CA HIS A 40 26.97 -5.70 -15.79
C HIS A 40 26.91 -5.77 -17.31
N TYR A 41 26.07 -4.90 -17.88
CA TYR A 41 25.90 -4.74 -19.30
C TYR A 41 26.09 -3.27 -19.67
N ASN A 42 26.79 -3.02 -20.77
CA ASN A 42 26.95 -1.67 -21.30
C ASN A 42 25.64 -1.19 -21.97
N ILE A 43 25.64 0.04 -22.49
CA ILE A 43 24.46 0.66 -23.13
C ILE A 43 24.02 -0.10 -24.40
N LYS A 44 24.93 -0.85 -25.04
CA LYS A 44 24.63 -1.70 -26.20
C LYS A 44 24.03 -3.06 -25.80
N GLY A 45 23.95 -3.35 -24.50
CA GLY A 45 23.45 -4.63 -23.98
C GLY A 45 24.50 -5.75 -24.00
N GLU A 46 25.78 -5.41 -24.15
CA GLU A 46 26.88 -6.37 -24.14
C GLU A 46 27.43 -6.51 -22.71
N ALA A 47 27.75 -7.73 -22.30
CA ALA A 47 28.32 -7.99 -20.99
C ALA A 47 29.77 -7.46 -20.92
N ASP A 48 30.02 -6.49 -20.04
CA ASP A 48 31.35 -5.90 -19.81
C ASP A 48 31.95 -6.30 -18.45
N ARG A 49 31.15 -6.94 -17.58
CA ARG A 49 31.60 -7.49 -16.31
C ARG A 49 30.92 -8.82 -16.00
N GLN A 50 31.68 -9.74 -15.44
CA GLN A 50 31.21 -11.03 -14.95
C GLN A 50 31.43 -11.15 -13.44
N SER A 51 30.61 -11.96 -12.78
CA SER A 51 30.69 -12.23 -11.34
C SER A 51 30.31 -13.68 -11.04
N SER A 52 30.66 -14.16 -9.85
CA SER A 52 30.12 -15.42 -9.33
C SER A 52 28.60 -15.37 -9.23
N LYS A 53 27.91 -16.48 -9.53
CA LYS A 53 26.46 -16.61 -9.38
C LYS A 53 25.93 -16.31 -7.98
N ASN A 54 26.79 -16.37 -6.96
CA ASN A 54 26.45 -15.97 -5.59
C ASN A 54 25.95 -14.52 -5.50
N VAL A 55 26.31 -13.65 -6.44
CA VAL A 55 25.80 -12.27 -6.51
C VAL A 55 24.27 -12.21 -6.68
N LEU A 56 23.64 -13.28 -7.18
CA LEU A 56 22.18 -13.37 -7.33
C LEU A 56 21.43 -13.26 -6.01
N PHE A 57 22.07 -13.54 -4.86
CA PHE A 57 21.44 -13.34 -3.55
C PHE A 57 21.35 -11.87 -3.13
N VAL A 58 22.11 -10.96 -3.75
CA VAL A 58 22.14 -9.53 -3.37
C VAL A 58 20.78 -8.88 -3.62
N VAL A 59 20.16 -9.11 -4.78
CA VAL A 59 18.88 -8.51 -5.15
C VAL A 59 17.73 -8.92 -4.20
N PRO A 60 17.46 -10.22 -3.95
CA PRO A 60 16.40 -10.61 -3.03
C PRO A 60 16.71 -10.23 -1.58
N SER A 61 17.98 -10.26 -1.15
CA SER A 61 18.36 -9.79 0.20
C SER A 61 18.12 -8.29 0.37
N PHE A 62 18.42 -7.49 -0.66
CA PHE A 62 18.15 -6.06 -0.66
C PHE A 62 16.64 -5.77 -0.65
N ALA A 63 15.83 -6.58 -1.34
CA ALA A 63 14.37 -6.47 -1.28
C ALA A 63 13.82 -6.76 0.14
N VAL A 64 14.36 -7.78 0.84
CA VAL A 64 14.03 -8.05 2.26
C VAL A 64 14.40 -6.85 3.14
N PHE A 65 15.62 -6.33 2.97
CA PHE A 65 16.09 -5.16 3.71
C PHE A 65 15.16 -3.96 3.54
N LEU A 66 14.80 -3.62 2.29
CA LEU A 66 13.88 -2.51 1.99
C LEU A 66 12.49 -2.74 2.57
N PHE A 67 11.97 -3.97 2.48
CA PHE A 67 10.69 -4.33 3.07
C PHE A 67 10.68 -4.11 4.59
N VAL A 68 11.68 -4.63 5.29
CA VAL A 68 11.82 -4.45 6.74
C VAL A 68 12.00 -2.97 7.10
N LEU A 69 12.77 -2.22 6.31
CA LEU A 69 12.98 -0.79 6.50
C LEU A 69 11.66 -0.02 6.41
N VAL A 70 10.87 -0.24 5.34
CA VAL A 70 9.56 0.44 5.17
C VAL A 70 8.58 0.04 6.26
N VAL A 71 8.48 -1.24 6.62
CA VAL A 71 7.66 -1.71 7.74
C VAL A 71 8.05 -0.99 9.03
N SER A 72 9.35 -0.83 9.29
CA SER A 72 9.87 -0.17 10.49
C SER A 72 9.52 1.32 10.51
N VAL A 73 9.63 2.01 9.37
CA VAL A 73 9.23 3.41 9.22
C VAL A 73 7.72 3.59 9.42
N CYS A 74 6.89 2.68 8.90
CA CYS A 74 5.42 2.71 9.06
C CYS A 74 4.93 2.51 10.50
N LYS A 75 5.74 1.91 11.38
CA LYS A 75 5.43 1.77 12.80
C LYS A 75 5.50 3.10 13.56
N ARG A 76 6.25 4.09 13.06
CA ARG A 76 6.46 5.40 13.72
C ARG A 76 6.02 6.57 12.81
N PRO A 77 4.71 6.70 12.50
CA PRO A 77 4.25 7.73 11.58
C PRO A 77 4.42 9.16 12.11
N ASN A 78 4.48 9.34 13.43
CA ASN A 78 4.61 10.66 14.05
C ASN A 78 5.95 11.36 13.72
N SER A 79 6.97 10.63 13.25
CA SER A 79 8.26 11.21 12.85
C SER A 79 8.31 11.55 11.35
N TRP A 80 7.21 11.42 10.62
CA TRP A 80 7.19 11.65 9.18
C TRP A 80 7.07 13.13 8.86
N ASN A 81 7.95 13.61 7.98
CA ASN A 81 7.85 14.94 7.41
C ASN A 81 6.92 14.89 6.18
N LEU A 82 5.66 15.29 6.35
CA LEU A 82 4.66 15.29 5.27
C LEU A 82 4.48 16.71 4.72
N PRO A 83 4.31 16.89 3.40
CA PRO A 83 4.11 18.20 2.77
C PRO A 83 2.66 18.72 2.92
N ILE A 84 1.98 18.30 3.98
CA ILE A 84 0.62 18.69 4.33
C ILE A 84 0.53 18.90 5.84
N GLU A 85 -0.33 19.82 6.26
CA GLU A 85 -0.62 20.01 7.68
C GLU A 85 -1.44 18.81 8.20
N VAL A 86 -0.98 18.24 9.32
CA VAL A 86 -1.64 17.10 9.96
C VAL A 86 -2.26 17.54 11.27
N THR A 87 -3.58 17.69 11.25
CA THR A 87 -4.40 18.05 12.41
C THR A 87 -4.85 16.80 13.18
N GLU A 88 -5.43 16.97 14.38
CA GLU A 88 -5.93 15.84 15.18
C GLU A 88 -7.05 15.06 14.45
N LYS A 89 -7.95 15.75 13.74
CA LYS A 89 -9.06 15.10 13.02
C LYS A 89 -8.60 14.37 11.76
N SER A 90 -7.61 14.90 11.04
CA SER A 90 -7.09 14.31 9.81
C SER A 90 -5.98 13.27 10.02
N ARG A 91 -5.37 13.24 11.21
CA ARG A 91 -4.20 12.39 11.54
C ARG A 91 -4.34 10.94 11.12
N THR A 92 -5.42 10.28 11.52
CA THR A 92 -5.62 8.85 11.27
C THR A 92 -5.72 8.57 9.78
N VAL A 93 -6.59 9.28 9.06
CA VAL A 93 -6.80 9.06 7.63
C VAL A 93 -5.56 9.41 6.81
N VAL A 94 -4.82 10.46 7.18
CA VAL A 94 -3.58 10.85 6.51
C VAL A 94 -2.53 9.76 6.67
N PHE A 95 -2.27 9.30 7.89
CA PHE A 95 -1.23 8.29 8.13
C PHE A 95 -1.58 6.92 7.53
N GLU A 96 -2.84 6.50 7.56
CA GLU A 96 -3.27 5.25 6.92
C GLU A 96 -3.08 5.28 5.40
N ASN A 97 -3.48 6.38 4.74
CA ASN A 97 -3.31 6.53 3.29
C ASN A 97 -1.84 6.69 2.90
N THR A 98 -1.04 7.41 3.68
CA THR A 98 0.41 7.52 3.45
C THR A 98 1.11 6.16 3.63
N ARG A 99 0.75 5.37 4.64
CA ARG A 99 1.27 3.99 4.79
C ARG A 99 0.95 3.15 3.56
N PHE A 100 -0.29 3.18 3.11
CA PHE A 100 -0.70 2.44 1.91
C PHE A 100 0.11 2.87 0.68
N TYR A 101 0.27 4.18 0.47
CA TYR A 101 1.10 4.72 -0.61
C TYR A 101 2.56 4.26 -0.53
N MET A 102 3.19 4.29 0.66
CA MET A 102 4.57 3.80 0.83
C MET A 102 4.70 2.32 0.45
N PHE A 103 3.77 1.47 0.87
CA PHE A 103 3.77 0.06 0.46
C PHE A 103 3.47 -0.12 -1.02
N LEU A 104 2.65 0.73 -1.63
CA LEU A 104 2.38 0.68 -3.07
C LEU A 104 3.64 1.02 -3.89
N VAL A 105 4.35 2.09 -3.52
CA VAL A 105 5.64 2.46 -4.14
C VAL A 105 6.67 1.35 -3.95
N LEU A 106 6.75 0.79 -2.75
CA LEU A 106 7.62 -0.35 -2.46
C LEU A 106 7.28 -1.58 -3.32
N THR A 107 5.99 -1.84 -3.56
CA THR A 107 5.54 -2.96 -4.40
C THR A 107 6.02 -2.81 -5.84
N ILE A 108 5.93 -1.60 -6.39
CA ILE A 108 6.41 -1.30 -7.75
C ILE A 108 7.91 -1.50 -7.82
N PHE A 109 8.64 -1.01 -6.81
CA PHE A 109 10.08 -1.15 -6.76
C PHE A 109 10.53 -2.60 -6.58
N ILE A 110 9.90 -3.38 -5.68
CA ILE A 110 10.19 -4.81 -5.50
C ILE A 110 9.81 -5.62 -6.74
N SER A 111 8.72 -5.27 -7.43
CA SER A 111 8.37 -5.87 -8.73
C SER A 111 9.47 -5.64 -9.78
N TYR A 112 10.04 -4.43 -9.82
CA TYR A 112 11.20 -4.15 -10.66
C TYR A 112 12.45 -4.93 -10.23
N LEU A 113 12.74 -5.02 -8.92
CA LEU A 113 13.84 -5.86 -8.43
C LEU A 113 13.67 -7.34 -8.80
N ARG A 114 12.44 -7.86 -8.79
CA ARG A 114 12.15 -9.22 -9.28
C ARG A 114 12.48 -9.34 -10.77
N LEU A 115 12.11 -8.36 -11.59
CA LEU A 115 12.48 -8.34 -13.01
C LEU A 115 14.01 -8.34 -13.18
N VAL A 116 14.73 -7.56 -12.38
CA VAL A 116 16.20 -7.56 -12.36
C VAL A 116 16.76 -8.93 -11.99
N ASN A 117 16.26 -9.54 -10.93
CA ASN A 117 16.66 -10.87 -10.47
C ASN A 117 16.47 -11.93 -11.58
N ALA A 118 15.30 -11.94 -12.21
CA ALA A 118 14.99 -12.85 -13.31
C ALA A 118 15.84 -12.58 -14.57
N SER A 119 16.27 -11.34 -14.80
CA SER A 119 17.16 -10.99 -15.91
C SER A 119 18.58 -11.50 -15.68
N LEU A 120 19.10 -11.32 -14.47
CA LEU A 120 20.41 -11.81 -14.05
C LEU A 120 20.48 -13.34 -14.12
N MET A 121 19.48 -14.04 -13.58
CA MET A 121 19.41 -15.50 -13.65
C MET A 121 19.41 -16.04 -15.08
N ARG A 122 18.78 -15.31 -16.03
CA ARG A 122 18.73 -15.69 -17.45
C ARG A 122 19.91 -15.15 -18.26
N SER A 123 20.85 -14.45 -17.62
CA SER A 123 21.96 -13.76 -18.30
C SER A 123 21.51 -12.90 -19.48
N LYS A 124 20.38 -12.20 -19.31
CA LYS A 124 19.82 -11.29 -20.32
C LYS A 124 20.00 -9.84 -19.88
N PRO A 125 20.41 -8.92 -20.78
CA PRO A 125 20.42 -7.50 -20.48
C PRO A 125 18.99 -6.99 -20.26
N LEU A 126 18.83 -6.06 -19.32
CA LEU A 126 17.57 -5.34 -19.14
C LEU A 126 17.45 -4.23 -20.17
N ASN A 127 16.23 -4.04 -20.69
CA ASN A 127 15.94 -2.91 -21.55
C ASN A 127 15.78 -1.63 -20.70
N ILE A 128 16.34 -0.51 -21.15
CA ILE A 128 16.18 0.81 -20.50
C ILE A 128 14.70 1.19 -20.32
N ARG A 129 13.81 0.70 -21.20
CA ARG A 129 12.36 0.88 -21.08
C ARG A 129 11.81 0.34 -19.76
N SER A 130 12.40 -0.73 -19.21
CA SER A 130 11.95 -1.33 -17.94
C SER A 130 12.20 -0.40 -16.75
N ILE A 131 13.38 0.22 -16.68
CA ILE A 131 13.68 1.19 -15.61
C ILE A 131 12.86 2.47 -15.78
N LEU A 132 12.72 2.97 -17.02
CA LEU A 132 11.87 4.14 -17.30
C LEU A 132 10.41 3.89 -16.97
N SER A 133 9.91 2.68 -17.23
CA SER A 133 8.54 2.29 -16.86
C SER A 133 8.36 2.27 -15.34
N CYS A 134 9.30 1.67 -14.60
CA CYS A 134 9.26 1.66 -13.13
C CYS A 134 9.23 3.08 -12.56
N LEU A 135 10.15 3.95 -13.01
CA LEU A 135 10.20 5.35 -12.57
C LEU A 135 8.93 6.10 -12.99
N GLY A 136 8.44 5.88 -14.21
CA GLY A 136 7.19 6.47 -14.71
C GLY A 136 5.99 6.11 -13.83
N PHE A 137 5.81 4.84 -13.47
CA PHE A 137 4.72 4.42 -12.57
C PHE A 137 4.82 5.07 -11.19
N ILE A 138 6.01 5.16 -10.61
CA ILE A 138 6.22 5.82 -9.31
C ILE A 138 5.86 7.31 -9.40
N ILE A 139 6.35 8.00 -10.44
CA ILE A 139 6.07 9.43 -10.66
C ILE A 139 4.56 9.66 -10.84
N ILE A 140 3.91 8.87 -11.70
CA ILE A 140 2.47 8.98 -11.97
C ILE A 140 1.66 8.81 -10.68
N ILE A 141 1.93 7.75 -9.90
CA ILE A 141 1.23 7.52 -8.64
C ILE A 141 1.50 8.63 -7.62
N SER A 142 2.72 9.18 -7.58
CA SER A 142 3.06 10.33 -6.74
C SER A 142 2.24 11.57 -7.12
N ILE A 143 2.11 11.86 -8.42
CA ILE A 143 1.35 13.00 -8.95
C ILE A 143 -0.12 12.91 -8.52
N PHE A 144 -0.72 11.73 -8.54
CA PHE A 144 -2.11 11.53 -8.11
C PHE A 144 -2.26 11.51 -6.57
N PHE A 145 -1.26 11.00 -5.85
CA PHE A 145 -1.32 10.86 -4.40
C PHE A 145 -1.33 12.21 -3.65
N PHE A 146 -0.51 13.17 -4.06
CA PHE A 146 -0.43 14.48 -3.38
C PHE A 146 -1.74 15.30 -3.37
N PRO A 147 -2.46 15.48 -4.48
CA PRO A 147 -3.75 16.14 -4.45
C PRO A 147 -4.79 15.31 -3.68
N TYR A 148 -4.76 13.98 -3.82
CA TYR A 148 -5.65 13.08 -3.10
C TYR A 148 -5.50 13.22 -1.57
N ILE A 149 -4.28 13.17 -1.04
CA ILE A 149 -4.06 13.25 0.41
C ILE A 149 -4.45 14.63 0.98
N LYS A 150 -4.25 15.71 0.22
CA LYS A 150 -4.72 17.05 0.57
C LYS A 150 -6.25 17.11 0.66
N GLN A 151 -6.93 16.49 -0.29
CA GLN A 151 -8.39 16.43 -0.31
C GLN A 151 -8.93 15.62 0.87
N VAL A 152 -8.37 14.43 1.13
CA VAL A 152 -8.75 13.59 2.27
C VAL A 152 -8.54 14.31 3.62
N ALA A 153 -7.43 15.04 3.76
CA ALA A 153 -7.18 15.81 4.97
C ALA A 153 -8.24 16.92 5.17
N LYS A 154 -8.62 17.62 4.10
CA LYS A 154 -9.66 18.65 4.12
C LYS A 154 -11.05 18.07 4.44
N ASP A 155 -11.40 16.93 3.86
CA ASP A 155 -12.68 16.27 4.09
C ASP A 155 -12.84 15.83 5.55
N ALA A 156 -11.76 15.32 6.16
CA ALA A 156 -11.73 14.95 7.56
C ALA A 156 -11.96 16.15 8.51
N GLU A 157 -11.56 17.36 8.11
CA GLU A 157 -11.84 18.57 8.89
C GLU A 157 -13.29 19.03 8.81
N ASN A 158 -13.91 18.85 7.64
CA ASN A 158 -15.29 19.24 7.38
C ASN A 158 -16.31 18.22 7.94
N GLU A 159 -15.86 17.01 8.29
CA GLU A 159 -16.72 16.05 8.97
C GLU A 159 -17.12 16.54 10.37
N LYS A 160 -18.43 16.76 10.56
CA LYS A 160 -19.00 17.06 11.88
C LYS A 160 -18.67 15.93 12.86
N PRO A 161 -18.29 16.25 14.11
CA PRO A 161 -17.84 15.27 15.08
C PRO A 161 -18.86 14.13 15.23
N VAL A 162 -18.36 12.89 15.32
CA VAL A 162 -19.17 11.66 15.43
C VAL A 162 -20.21 11.73 16.57
N LYS A 163 -19.95 12.52 17.62
CA LYS A 163 -20.92 12.85 18.68
C LYS A 163 -22.21 13.46 18.12
N ASP A 164 -22.15 14.41 17.21
CA ASP A 164 -23.34 15.06 16.62
C ASP A 164 -24.16 14.09 15.77
N LYS A 165 -23.50 13.18 15.02
CA LYS A 165 -24.21 12.16 14.23
C LYS A 165 -24.92 11.15 15.13
N LYS A 166 -24.28 10.69 16.22
CA LYS A 166 -24.89 9.76 17.20
C LYS A 166 -25.99 10.42 18.03
N VAL A 167 -25.82 11.68 18.43
CA VAL A 167 -26.83 12.47 19.15
C VAL A 167 -28.04 12.71 18.25
N LYS A 168 -27.85 13.16 17.00
CA LYS A 168 -28.95 13.34 16.03
C LYS A 168 -29.67 12.04 15.69
N GLN A 169 -28.97 10.91 15.65
CA GLN A 169 -29.62 9.60 15.48
C GLN A 169 -30.45 9.20 16.71
N LYS A 170 -29.95 9.45 17.93
CA LYS A 170 -30.71 9.22 19.16
C LYS A 170 -31.94 10.12 19.25
N GLU A 171 -31.84 11.39 18.86
CA GLU A 171 -32.96 12.33 18.83
C GLU A 171 -34.01 11.92 17.78
N LYS A 172 -33.60 11.63 16.54
CA LYS A 172 -34.51 11.10 15.51
C LYS A 172 -35.19 9.80 15.92
N LYS A 173 -34.51 8.94 16.68
CA LYS A 173 -35.10 7.70 17.21
C LYS A 173 -36.16 8.02 18.26
N LYS A 174 -35.87 8.93 19.19
CA LYS A 174 -36.84 9.40 20.21
C LYS A 174 -38.08 10.05 19.59
N GLU A 175 -37.91 10.88 18.56
CA GLU A 175 -39.03 11.51 17.84
C GLU A 175 -39.92 10.48 17.15
N ARG A 176 -39.33 9.47 16.49
CA ARG A 176 -40.07 8.37 15.86
C ARG A 176 -40.86 7.55 16.88
N GLU A 177 -40.26 7.25 18.03
CA GLU A 177 -40.92 6.54 19.12
C GLU A 177 -42.09 7.35 19.71
N ALA A 178 -41.89 8.67 19.92
CA ALA A 178 -42.94 9.57 20.40
C ALA A 178 -44.11 9.71 19.41
N ALA A 179 -43.83 9.85 18.12
CA ALA A 179 -44.86 9.91 17.07
C ALA A 179 -45.67 8.60 16.99
N THR A 180 -45.00 7.45 17.13
CA THR A 180 -45.66 6.13 17.12
C THR A 180 -46.54 5.94 18.36
N ALA A 181 -46.09 6.39 19.53
CA ALA A 181 -46.86 6.34 20.78
C ALA A 181 -48.08 7.26 20.74
N SER A 182 -47.95 8.45 20.16
CA SER A 182 -49.05 9.39 19.96
C SER A 182 -50.15 8.82 19.05
N ASN A 183 -49.77 8.25 17.89
CA ASN A 183 -50.73 7.62 16.98
C ASN A 183 -51.46 6.42 17.59
N ARG A 184 -50.78 5.62 18.41
CA ARG A 184 -51.42 4.52 19.17
C ARG A 184 -52.46 5.04 20.17
N ARG A 185 -52.18 6.14 20.86
CA ARG A 185 -53.12 6.77 21.81
C ARG A 185 -54.36 7.33 21.09
N VAL A 186 -54.18 7.97 19.94
CA VAL A 186 -55.30 8.52 19.15
C VAL A 186 -56.20 7.40 18.60
N ASN A 187 -55.62 6.32 18.06
CA ASN A 187 -56.40 5.18 17.57
C ASN A 187 -57.17 4.43 18.67
N ASN A 188 -56.60 4.30 19.87
CA ASN A 188 -57.32 3.70 21.00
C ASN A 188 -58.47 4.58 21.51
N LYS A 189 -58.39 5.91 21.35
CA LYS A 189 -59.47 6.84 21.69
C LYS A 189 -60.62 6.77 20.69
N LYS A 190 -60.32 6.61 19.39
CA LYS A 190 -61.32 6.40 18.33
C LYS A 190 -62.05 5.05 18.40
N LYS A 191 -61.46 4.02 18.98
CA LYS A 191 -62.10 2.71 19.19
C LYS A 191 -63.03 2.64 20.41
N ARG A 192 -63.03 3.67 21.26
CA ARG A 192 -63.81 3.73 22.50
C ARG A 192 -65.07 4.61 22.41
N ASN A 193 -65.26 5.29 21.27
CA ASN A 193 -66.49 5.98 20.89
C ASN A 193 -67.14 5.22 19.74
#